data_AF-A0A7W7D6U0-F1
#
_entry.id   AF-A0A7W7D6U0-F1
#
_cell.length_a   1.000
_cell.length_b   1.000
_cell.length_c   1.000
_cell.angle_alpha   90.00
_cell.angle_beta   90.00
_cell.angle_gamma   90.00
#
_symmetry.space_group_name_H-M   'P 1'
#
loop_
_entity.id
_entity.type
_entity.pdbx_description
1 polymer ?
#
loop_
_entity_poly.entity_id
_entity_poly.type
_entity_poly.pdbx_seq_one_letter_code
_entity_poly.pdbx_strand_id
1 'polypeptide(L)'
;MKILQTAEAEFDPLPFDDTAAREYGQLWTAVIASGRKPRPRTADLMIACVSITNRLPLYTCNAKDFKGLDHLLTVVPVTRPR
;
A
#
# COMPACT_ATOMS: atom_id res chain seq x y z
N MET A 1 -2.18 -17.12 -16.47
CA MET A 1 -1.59 -17.84 -15.32
C MET A 1 -0.08 -17.65 -15.14
N LYS A 2 0.72 -17.36 -16.18
CA LYS A 2 2.18 -17.21 -16.07
C LYS A 2 2.67 -16.09 -15.14
N ILE A 3 2.00 -14.93 -15.12
CA ILE A 3 2.47 -13.74 -14.38
C ILE A 3 2.54 -13.98 -12.86
N LEU A 4 1.52 -14.62 -12.27
CA LEU A 4 1.51 -14.89 -10.83
C LEU A 4 2.64 -15.84 -10.43
N GLN A 5 2.78 -16.96 -11.15
CA GLN A 5 3.82 -17.95 -10.87
C GLN A 5 5.23 -17.38 -11.03
N THR A 6 5.45 -16.52 -12.04
CA THR A 6 6.73 -15.82 -12.20
C THR A 6 6.99 -14.87 -11.04
N ALA A 7 5.99 -14.08 -10.62
CA ALA A 7 6.16 -13.16 -9.49
C ALA A 7 6.45 -13.90 -8.17
N GLU A 8 5.76 -15.01 -7.90
CA GLU A 8 6.00 -15.84 -6.71
C GLU A 8 7.37 -16.54 -6.71
N ALA A 9 7.94 -16.81 -7.90
CA ALA A 9 9.27 -17.41 -8.03
C ALA A 9 10.41 -16.37 -7.98
N GLU A 10 10.12 -15.11 -8.33
CA GLU A 10 11.12 -14.04 -8.44
C GLU A 10 11.20 -13.17 -7.19
N PHE A 11 10.11 -13.04 -6.43
CA PHE A 11 10.03 -12.16 -5.26
C PHE A 11 9.59 -12.88 -4.00
N ASP A 12 10.27 -12.60 -2.90
CA ASP A 12 9.82 -12.99 -1.56
C ASP A 12 8.69 -12.06 -1.10
N PRO A 13 7.54 -12.60 -0.68
CA PRO A 13 6.44 -11.77 -0.20
C PRO A 13 6.75 -11.19 1.17
N LEU A 14 6.50 -9.88 1.33
CA LEU A 14 6.49 -9.24 2.65
C LEU A 14 5.13 -9.46 3.32
N PRO A 15 5.08 -10.08 4.51
CA PRO A 15 3.81 -10.34 5.18
C PRO A 15 3.21 -9.04 5.75
N PHE A 16 1.88 -9.03 5.88
CA PHE A 16 1.21 -8.09 6.77
C PHE A 16 1.33 -8.62 8.21
N ASP A 17 2.40 -8.21 8.89
CA ASP A 17 2.77 -8.65 10.24
C ASP A 17 2.17 -7.75 11.35
N ASP A 18 2.59 -7.98 12.59
CA ASP A 18 2.14 -7.23 13.76
C ASP A 18 2.51 -5.74 13.70
N THR A 19 3.67 -5.43 13.10
CA THR A 19 4.15 -4.06 12.92
C THR A 19 3.32 -3.34 11.86
N ALA A 20 3.05 -3.98 10.73
CA ALA A 20 2.15 -3.44 9.69
C ALA A 20 0.71 -3.29 10.21
N ALA A 21 0.23 -4.22 11.03
CA ALA A 21 -1.08 -4.14 11.66
C ALA A 21 -1.20 -2.96 12.64
N ARG A 22 -0.13 -2.62 13.37
CA ARG A 22 -0.10 -1.44 14.25
C ARG A 22 -0.16 -0.14 13.45
N GLU A 23 0.58 -0.05 12.34
CA GLU A 23 0.56 1.11 11.44
C GLU A 23 -0.80 1.30 10.75
N TYR A 24 -1.54 0.22 10.52
CA TYR A 24 -2.86 0.27 9.89
C TYR A 24 -3.84 1.20 10.61
N GLY A 25 -3.85 1.21 11.94
CA GLY A 25 -4.71 2.12 12.71
C GLY A 25 -4.36 3.60 12.51
N GLN A 26 -3.05 3.91 12.42
CA GLN A 26 -2.58 5.28 12.15
C GLN A 26 -2.96 5.71 10.73
N LEU A 27 -2.70 4.85 9.75
CA LEU A 27 -3.00 5.15 8.35
C LEU A 27 -4.51 5.29 8.10
N TRP A 28 -5.33 4.43 8.73
CA TRP A 28 -6.79 4.54 8.70
C TRP A 28 -7.27 5.90 9.22
N THR A 29 -6.68 6.35 10.32
CA THR A 29 -6.99 7.66 10.94
C THR A 29 -6.54 8.81 10.05
N ALA A 30 -5.35 8.73 9.45
CA ALA A 30 -4.86 9.73 8.50
C ALA A 30 -5.77 9.84 7.25
N VAL A 31 -6.31 8.71 6.77
CA VAL A 31 -7.30 8.72 5.67
C VAL A 31 -8.58 9.46 6.08
N ILE A 32 -9.10 9.23 7.29
CA ILE A 32 -10.25 9.96 7.80
C ILE A 32 -9.93 11.45 7.92
N ALA A 33 -8.78 11.81 8.49
CA ALA A 33 -8.32 13.19 8.63
C ALA A 33 -8.14 13.90 7.27
N SER A 34 -7.81 13.15 6.21
CA SER A 34 -7.76 13.65 4.83
C SER A 34 -9.14 13.85 4.17
N GLY A 35 -10.24 13.64 4.92
CA GLY A 35 -11.61 13.76 4.42
C GLY A 35 -12.07 12.60 3.54
N ARG A 36 -11.39 11.44 3.63
CA ARG A 36 -11.66 10.28 2.76
C ARG A 36 -12.19 9.09 3.55
N LYS A 37 -12.89 8.20 2.86
CA LYS A 37 -13.42 6.95 3.44
C LYS A 37 -12.37 5.85 3.34
N PRO A 38 -11.96 5.23 4.46
CA PRO A 38 -10.94 4.18 4.45
C PRO A 38 -11.48 2.81 4.01
N ARG A 39 -12.75 2.48 4.31
CA ARG A 39 -13.37 1.18 3.97
C ARG A 39 -13.20 0.72 2.50
N PRO A 40 -13.37 1.58 1.48
CA PRO A 40 -13.14 1.18 0.09
C PRO A 40 -11.68 0.86 -0.26
N ARG A 41 -10.73 1.13 0.65
CA ARG A 41 -9.28 1.06 0.43
C ARG A 41 -8.60 0.05 1.34
N THR A 42 -9.34 -0.80 2.06
CA THR A 42 -8.79 -1.71 3.08
C THR A 42 -7.53 -2.45 2.61
N ALA A 43 -7.60 -3.13 1.46
CA ALA A 43 -6.44 -3.87 0.93
C ALA A 43 -5.27 -2.94 0.55
N ASP A 44 -5.55 -1.83 -0.11
CA ASP A 44 -4.55 -0.82 -0.48
C ASP A 44 -3.85 -0.21 0.76
N LEU A 45 -4.59 0.01 1.85
CA LEU A 45 -4.05 0.50 3.11
C LEU A 45 -3.22 -0.57 3.81
N MET A 46 -3.60 -1.84 3.77
CA MET A 46 -2.77 -2.94 4.28
C MET A 46 -1.43 -3.01 3.52
N ILE A 47 -1.46 -2.94 2.19
CA ILE A 47 -0.26 -2.92 1.34
C ILE A 47 0.62 -1.71 1.68
N ALA A 48 0.02 -0.52 1.81
CA ALA A 48 0.75 0.68 2.20
C ALA A 48 1.43 0.55 3.57
N CYS A 49 0.79 -0.10 4.54
CA CYS A 49 1.41 -0.33 5.85
C CYS A 49 2.64 -1.22 5.74
N VAL A 50 2.60 -2.28 4.92
CA VAL A 50 3.78 -3.12 4.64
C VAL A 50 4.91 -2.29 4.02
N SER A 51 4.59 -1.40 3.07
CA SER A 51 5.58 -0.49 2.48
C SER A 51 6.18 0.47 3.52
N ILE A 52 5.35 1.07 4.38
CA ILE A 52 5.78 2.02 5.43
C ILE A 52 6.72 1.34 6.43
N THR A 53 6.34 0.18 6.95
CA THR A 53 7.14 -0.52 7.98
C THR A 53 8.48 -1.00 7.44
N ASN A 54 8.52 -1.37 6.16
CA ASN A 54 9.75 -1.77 5.47
C ASN A 54 10.52 -0.59 4.86
N ARG A 55 10.03 0.66 5.00
CA ARG A 55 10.62 1.89 4.44
C ARG A 55 10.83 1.82 2.93
N LEU A 56 9.86 1.22 2.23
CA LEU A 56 9.86 1.06 0.78
C LEU A 56 8.85 2.01 0.12
N PRO A 57 9.14 2.50 -1.10
CA PRO A 57 8.13 3.19 -1.89
C PRO A 57 7.03 2.23 -2.37
N LEU A 58 5.80 2.71 -2.45
CA LEU A 58 4.67 1.96 -3.01
C LEU A 58 4.47 2.29 -4.49
N TYR A 59 4.76 1.34 -5.36
CA TYR A 59 4.47 1.41 -6.79
C TYR A 59 3.02 0.99 -7.05
N THR A 60 2.21 1.84 -7.69
CA THR A 60 0.79 1.53 -7.91
C THR A 60 0.17 2.20 -9.14
N CYS A 61 -0.81 1.54 -9.74
CA CYS A 61 -1.71 2.13 -10.74
C CYS A 61 -2.84 2.98 -10.10
N ASN A 62 -3.04 2.87 -8.79
CA ASN A 62 -4.12 3.51 -8.03
C ASN A 62 -3.62 4.65 -7.14
N ALA A 63 -2.62 5.42 -7.59
CA ALA A 63 -1.97 6.46 -6.76
C ALA A 63 -2.95 7.44 -6.09
N LYS A 64 -4.09 7.73 -6.74
CA LYS A 64 -5.17 8.58 -6.20
C LYS A 64 -5.73 8.10 -4.85
N ASP A 65 -5.65 6.80 -4.55
CA ASP A 65 -6.15 6.24 -3.31
C ASP A 65 -5.26 6.56 -2.10
N PHE A 66 -4.07 7.10 -2.33
CA PHE A 66 -3.13 7.51 -1.28
C PHE A 66 -2.99 9.04 -1.12
N LYS A 67 -3.75 9.84 -1.88
CA LYS A 67 -3.74 11.32 -1.78
C LYS A 67 -3.87 11.82 -0.34
N GLY A 68 -2.94 12.67 0.12
CA GLY A 68 -2.95 13.22 1.47
C GLY A 68 -2.22 12.35 2.50
N LEU A 69 -1.65 11.22 2.08
CA LEU A 69 -0.77 10.37 2.90
C LEU A 69 0.71 10.55 2.54
N ASP A 70 1.05 11.57 1.75
CA ASP A 70 2.38 11.80 1.17
C ASP A 70 3.49 12.03 2.22
N HIS A 71 3.10 12.42 3.44
CA HIS A 71 3.99 12.58 4.60
C HIS A 71 4.30 11.27 5.32
N LEU A 72 3.55 10.21 5.05
CA LEU A 72 3.72 8.87 5.64
C LEU A 72 4.27 7.86 4.62
N LEU A 73 3.90 8.01 3.35
CA LEU A 73 4.15 7.04 2.30
C LEU A 73 4.66 7.72 1.04
N THR A 74 5.80 7.24 0.52
CA THR A 74 6.25 7.58 -0.82
C THR A 74 5.48 6.74 -1.84
N VAL A 75 4.68 7.40 -2.69
CA VAL A 75 3.89 6.73 -3.73
C VAL A 75 4.51 6.99 -5.09
N VAL A 76 4.75 5.93 -5.85
CA VAL A 76 5.28 6.01 -7.23
C VAL A 76 4.19 5.53 -8.20
N PRO A 77 3.54 6.44 -8.94
CA PRO A 77 2.55 6.06 -9.93
C PRO A 77 3.18 5.25 -11.06
N VAL A 78 2.56 4.12 -11.42
CA VAL A 78 2.93 3.33 -12.61
C VAL A 78 1.74 3.10 -13.51
N THR A 79 2.00 2.89 -14.80
CA THR A 79 0.98 2.54 -15.79
C THR A 79 0.93 1.04 -15.97
N ARG A 80 -0.28 0.46 -16.12
CA ARG A 80 -0.38 -0.93 -16.57
C ARG A 80 0.28 -1.08 -17.95
N PRO A 81 1.12 -2.10 -18.15
CA PRO A 81 1.53 -2.49 -19.50
C PRO A 81 0.30 -2.75 -20.37
N ARG A 82 0.38 -2.39 -21.65
CA ARG A 82 -0.66 -2.70 -22.63
C ARG A 82 -0.68 -4.19 -22.95
#